data_AF-X1IS61-F1
#
_entry.id   AF-X1IS61-F1
#
_cell.length_a   1.000
_cell.length_b   1.000
_cell.length_c   1.000
_cell.angle_alpha   90.00
_cell.angle_beta   90.00
_cell.angle_gamma   90.00
#
_symmetry.space_group_name_H-M   'P 1'
#
loop_
_entity.id
_entity.type
_entity.pdbx_description
1 polymer ?
#
loop_
_entity_poly.entity_id
_entity_poly.type
_entity_poly.pdbx_seq_one_letter_code
_entity_poly.pdbx_strand_id
1 'polypeptide(L)'
;FFISTPDLLDRLRSAFNTNSEIPYDEFFDQVRNAPLLVLDDLGAQTSTPWVKEKLDQLLNYRFNSELPTVIVAIIPIEQLEDRIRTRLTDPNLCHIYAVEEKQALLEYSWGPEFELQKSMTFDNFDWRRVNLLPEQRQNLEQAFRLALDFAKSPEGWLVFMGVTGCGKTHLAAAIVNYRYQANQPALFIVVPEFLDHLRSTFSPESKVSYDQLFERVKTAPLLIMDDFGEQSTTPWAREKLYHVINYRYNARLATVITTRYSLQEILEEIE
;
A
#
# COMPACT_ATOMS: atom_id res chain seq x y z
N PHE A 1 -25.94 -23.52 -3.47
CA PHE A 1 -25.00 -24.36 -4.21
C PHE A 1 -23.67 -23.62 -4.25
N PHE A 2 -22.61 -24.20 -3.71
CA PHE A 2 -21.26 -23.62 -3.68
C PHE A 2 -20.35 -24.44 -4.58
N ILE A 3 -19.59 -23.79 -5.44
CA ILE A 3 -18.60 -24.45 -6.31
C ILE A 3 -17.52 -23.43 -6.70
N SER A 4 -16.26 -23.87 -6.78
CA SER A 4 -15.21 -23.05 -7.38
C SER A 4 -15.41 -22.97 -8.89
N THR A 5 -15.04 -21.86 -9.50
CA THR A 5 -15.14 -21.68 -10.95
C THR A 5 -14.35 -22.76 -11.73
N PRO A 6 -13.11 -23.10 -11.35
CA PRO A 6 -12.38 -24.20 -11.97
C PRO A 6 -13.10 -25.55 -11.85
N ASP A 7 -13.57 -25.92 -10.65
CA ASP A 7 -14.24 -27.22 -10.44
C ASP A 7 -15.55 -27.33 -11.22
N LEU A 8 -16.30 -26.22 -11.33
CA LEU A 8 -17.50 -26.15 -12.15
C LEU A 8 -17.18 -26.46 -13.61
N LEU A 9 -16.14 -25.83 -14.16
CA LEU A 9 -15.74 -26.00 -15.54
C LEU A 9 -15.21 -27.41 -15.82
N ASP A 10 -14.43 -27.97 -14.90
CA ASP A 10 -13.93 -29.35 -15.03
C ASP A 10 -15.05 -30.37 -14.94
N ARG A 11 -16.02 -30.16 -14.03
CA ARG A 11 -17.20 -31.02 -13.95
C ARG A 11 -18.06 -30.94 -15.21
N LEU A 12 -18.27 -29.73 -15.74
CA LEU A 12 -18.95 -29.53 -17.02
C LEU A 12 -18.20 -30.22 -18.17
N ARG A 13 -16.86 -30.16 -18.22
CA ARG A 13 -16.06 -30.90 -19.21
C ARG A 13 -16.22 -32.40 -19.06
N SER A 14 -16.17 -32.92 -17.84
CA SER A 14 -16.28 -34.36 -17.58
C SER A 14 -17.65 -34.92 -17.98
N ALA A 15 -18.71 -34.12 -17.87
CA ALA A 15 -20.07 -34.50 -18.22
C ALA A 15 -20.32 -34.62 -19.73
N PHE A 16 -19.38 -34.15 -20.58
CA PHE A 16 -19.42 -34.45 -22.02
C PHE A 16 -18.98 -35.88 -22.35
N ASN A 17 -18.36 -36.59 -21.40
CA ASN A 17 -17.99 -37.99 -21.58
C ASN A 17 -19.22 -38.87 -21.32
N THR A 18 -19.46 -39.83 -22.22
CA THR A 18 -20.62 -40.75 -22.22
C THR A 18 -20.74 -41.67 -21.00
N ASN A 19 -19.75 -41.69 -20.11
CA ASN A 19 -19.72 -42.48 -18.87
C ASN A 19 -19.94 -41.65 -17.60
N SER A 20 -20.41 -40.40 -17.71
CA SER A 20 -20.69 -39.58 -16.52
C SER A 20 -21.97 -40.02 -15.81
N GLU A 21 -21.95 -40.01 -14.47
CA GLU A 21 -23.11 -40.39 -13.64
C GLU A 21 -24.30 -39.42 -13.80
N ILE A 22 -24.02 -38.16 -14.18
CA ILE A 22 -25.03 -37.11 -14.42
C ILE A 22 -24.74 -36.49 -15.79
N PRO A 23 -25.71 -36.49 -16.72
CA PRO A 23 -25.58 -35.85 -18.02
C PRO A 23 -25.27 -34.34 -17.91
N TYR A 24 -24.52 -33.82 -18.88
CA TYR A 24 -24.16 -32.40 -18.95
C TYR A 24 -25.36 -31.46 -18.78
N ASP A 25 -26.44 -31.70 -19.52
CA ASP A 25 -27.61 -30.82 -19.54
C ASP A 25 -28.28 -30.76 -18.16
N GLU A 26 -28.41 -31.90 -17.48
CA GLU A 26 -29.03 -31.99 -16.16
C GLU A 26 -28.20 -31.24 -15.11
N PHE A 27 -26.87 -31.45 -15.10
CA PHE A 27 -26.00 -30.76 -14.17
C PHE A 27 -25.96 -29.24 -14.42
N PHE A 28 -25.87 -28.84 -15.70
CA PHE A 28 -25.85 -27.42 -16.04
C PHE A 28 -27.17 -26.72 -15.70
N ASP A 29 -28.31 -27.39 -15.91
CA ASP A 29 -29.62 -26.89 -15.48
C ASP A 29 -29.74 -26.80 -13.97
N GLN A 30 -29.20 -27.77 -13.23
CA GLN A 30 -29.17 -27.74 -11.77
C GLN A 30 -28.39 -26.52 -11.25
N VAL A 31 -27.22 -26.23 -11.83
CA VAL A 31 -26.38 -25.08 -11.44
C VAL A 31 -27.07 -23.77 -11.82
N ARG A 32 -27.59 -23.66 -13.04
CA ARG A 32 -28.27 -22.44 -13.54
C ARG A 32 -29.51 -22.09 -12.73
N ASN A 33 -30.27 -23.09 -12.29
CA ASN A 33 -31.52 -22.91 -11.52
C ASN A 33 -31.34 -22.99 -10.00
N ALA A 34 -30.11 -23.06 -9.51
CA ALA A 34 -29.86 -23.11 -8.06
C ALA A 34 -30.51 -21.90 -7.36
N PRO A 35 -31.27 -22.09 -6.26
CA PRO A 35 -31.92 -20.98 -5.53
C PRO A 35 -30.94 -19.92 -5.04
N LEU A 36 -29.72 -20.35 -4.69
CA LEU A 36 -28.56 -19.51 -4.43
C LEU A 36 -27.34 -20.19 -5.03
N LEU A 37 -26.60 -19.47 -5.85
CA LEU A 37 -25.33 -19.92 -6.42
C LEU A 37 -24.19 -19.08 -5.83
N VAL A 38 -23.19 -19.74 -5.27
CA VAL A 38 -21.92 -19.11 -4.86
C VAL A 38 -20.85 -19.63 -5.81
N LEU A 39 -20.28 -18.72 -6.59
CA LEU A 39 -19.16 -18.98 -7.49
C LEU A 39 -17.90 -18.42 -6.85
N ASP A 40 -17.01 -19.32 -6.46
CA ASP A 40 -15.72 -18.97 -5.91
C ASP A 40 -14.65 -18.85 -7.01
N ASP A 41 -13.56 -18.14 -6.73
CA ASP A 41 -12.38 -18.06 -7.59
C ASP A 41 -12.62 -17.61 -9.05
N LEU A 42 -13.58 -16.70 -9.28
CA LEU A 42 -13.82 -16.16 -10.62
C LEU A 42 -12.57 -15.37 -11.08
N GLY A 43 -11.93 -15.86 -12.14
CA GLY A 43 -10.69 -15.31 -12.69
C GLY A 43 -9.48 -16.25 -12.60
N ALA A 44 -9.53 -17.33 -11.79
CA ALA A 44 -8.47 -18.34 -11.72
C ALA A 44 -8.39 -19.24 -12.97
N GLN A 45 -9.48 -19.34 -13.73
CA GLN A 45 -9.62 -20.27 -14.83
C GLN A 45 -8.86 -19.86 -16.09
N THR A 46 -8.43 -20.85 -16.89
CA THR A 46 -7.81 -20.59 -18.20
C THR A 46 -8.83 -19.98 -19.18
N SER A 47 -8.46 -18.85 -19.79
CA SER A 47 -9.27 -18.08 -20.75
C SER A 47 -9.45 -18.76 -22.12
N THR A 48 -10.09 -19.93 -22.15
CA THR A 48 -10.47 -20.61 -23.40
C THR A 48 -11.84 -20.09 -23.91
N PRO A 49 -12.10 -20.06 -25.23
CA PRO A 49 -13.40 -19.64 -25.77
C PRO A 49 -14.59 -20.40 -25.16
N TRP A 50 -14.44 -21.70 -24.93
CA TRP A 50 -15.46 -22.54 -24.29
C TRP A 50 -15.74 -22.11 -22.84
N VAL A 51 -14.70 -21.85 -22.04
CA VAL A 51 -14.87 -21.37 -20.65
C VAL A 51 -15.64 -20.05 -20.62
N LYS A 52 -15.24 -19.11 -21.47
CA LYS A 52 -15.86 -17.79 -21.60
C LYS A 52 -17.34 -17.92 -21.96
N GLU A 53 -17.64 -18.74 -22.97
CA GLU A 53 -19.01 -19.00 -23.40
C GLU A 53 -19.88 -19.59 -22.28
N LYS A 54 -19.36 -20.55 -21.50
CA LYS A 54 -20.12 -21.18 -20.42
C LYS A 54 -20.36 -20.27 -19.23
N LEU A 55 -19.39 -19.43 -18.87
CA LEU A 55 -19.58 -18.40 -17.85
C LEU A 55 -20.57 -17.33 -18.31
N ASP A 56 -20.49 -16.87 -19.57
CA ASP A 56 -21.45 -15.93 -20.15
C ASP A 56 -22.87 -16.53 -20.13
N GLN A 57 -23.05 -17.79 -20.55
CA GLN A 57 -24.35 -18.48 -20.52
C GLN A 57 -24.94 -18.57 -19.10
N LEU A 58 -24.13 -18.99 -18.12
CA LEU A 58 -24.55 -19.16 -16.73
C LEU A 58 -24.91 -17.81 -16.09
N LEU A 59 -23.99 -16.84 -16.15
CA LEU A 59 -24.18 -15.54 -15.51
C LEU A 59 -25.28 -14.73 -16.19
N ASN A 60 -25.39 -14.78 -17.52
CA ASN A 60 -26.47 -14.10 -18.24
C ASN A 60 -27.84 -14.67 -17.89
N TYR A 61 -27.98 -16.00 -17.82
CA TYR A 61 -29.24 -16.63 -17.45
C TYR A 61 -29.69 -16.18 -16.06
N ARG A 62 -28.77 -16.23 -15.08
CA ARG A 62 -29.06 -15.87 -13.69
C ARG A 62 -29.31 -14.38 -13.52
N PHE A 63 -28.57 -13.53 -14.23
CA PHE A 63 -28.80 -12.08 -14.26
C PHE A 63 -30.20 -11.74 -14.78
N ASN A 64 -30.58 -12.27 -15.96
CA ASN A 64 -31.90 -12.01 -16.56
C ASN A 64 -33.06 -12.61 -15.76
N SER A 65 -32.79 -13.65 -14.97
CA SER A 65 -33.78 -14.29 -14.12
C SER A 65 -33.76 -13.76 -12.68
N GLU A 66 -32.94 -12.73 -12.40
CA GLU A 66 -32.75 -12.11 -11.08
C GLU A 66 -32.46 -13.13 -9.96
N LEU A 67 -31.75 -14.22 -10.29
CA LEU A 67 -31.49 -15.30 -9.34
C LEU A 67 -30.32 -14.95 -8.39
N PRO A 68 -30.47 -15.14 -7.07
CA PRO A 68 -29.44 -14.82 -6.09
C PRO A 68 -28.10 -15.47 -6.41
N THR A 69 -27.06 -14.66 -6.62
CA THR A 69 -25.73 -15.14 -7.00
C THR A 69 -24.68 -14.37 -6.24
N VAL A 70 -23.79 -15.08 -5.55
CA VAL A 70 -22.60 -14.52 -4.89
C VAL A 70 -21.39 -14.92 -5.73
N ILE A 71 -20.53 -13.95 -6.04
CA ILE A 71 -19.32 -14.15 -6.84
C ILE A 71 -18.14 -13.64 -6.03
N VAL A 72 -17.15 -14.51 -5.85
CA VAL A 72 -15.84 -14.14 -5.31
C VAL A 72 -14.88 -14.08 -6.49
N ALA A 73 -14.31 -12.90 -6.75
CA ALA A 73 -13.37 -12.68 -7.84
C ALA A 73 -11.95 -12.58 -7.31
N ILE A 74 -11.00 -13.23 -7.99
CA ILE A 74 -9.56 -13.14 -7.66
C ILE A 74 -8.90 -11.94 -8.36
N ILE A 75 -9.51 -11.47 -9.44
CA ILE A 75 -9.02 -10.32 -10.21
C ILE A 75 -9.98 -9.14 -10.06
N PRO A 76 -9.47 -7.89 -10.18
CA PRO A 76 -10.30 -6.69 -10.19
C PRO A 76 -11.40 -6.78 -11.26
N ILE A 77 -12.57 -6.20 -10.98
CA ILE A 77 -13.73 -6.24 -11.88
C ILE A 77 -13.44 -5.58 -13.23
N GLU A 78 -12.52 -4.62 -13.27
CA GLU A 78 -12.02 -3.92 -14.47
C GLU A 78 -11.16 -4.82 -15.36
N GLN A 79 -10.75 -5.99 -14.89
CA GLN A 79 -10.03 -6.99 -15.67
C GLN A 79 -10.92 -8.13 -16.16
N LEU A 80 -12.18 -8.20 -15.69
CA LEU A 80 -13.15 -9.16 -16.20
C LEU A 80 -13.58 -8.81 -17.63
N GLU A 81 -14.00 -9.81 -18.39
CA GLU A 81 -14.47 -9.61 -19.76
C GLU A 81 -15.67 -8.66 -19.84
N ASP A 82 -15.73 -7.84 -20.89
CA ASP A 82 -16.72 -6.76 -21.05
C ASP A 82 -18.16 -7.23 -20.82
N ARG A 83 -18.53 -8.41 -21.33
CA ARG A 83 -19.89 -8.95 -21.18
C ARG A 83 -20.25 -9.31 -19.74
N ILE A 84 -19.31 -9.88 -19.01
CA ILE A 84 -19.51 -10.24 -17.60
C ILE A 84 -19.48 -8.97 -16.76
N ARG A 85 -18.48 -8.11 -17.00
CA ARG A 85 -18.31 -6.82 -16.33
C ARG A 85 -19.58 -5.99 -16.39
N THR A 86 -20.14 -5.77 -17.58
CA THR A 86 -21.35 -4.94 -17.77
C THR A 86 -22.51 -5.40 -16.89
N ARG A 87 -22.70 -6.71 -16.73
CA ARG A 87 -23.75 -7.27 -15.87
C ARG A 87 -23.44 -7.10 -14.39
N LEU A 88 -22.20 -7.40 -13.98
CA LEU A 88 -21.79 -7.31 -12.58
C LEU A 88 -21.71 -5.86 -12.07
N THR A 89 -21.56 -4.89 -12.95
CA THR A 89 -21.57 -3.45 -12.63
C THR A 89 -22.96 -2.81 -12.67
N ASP A 90 -24.03 -3.56 -12.94
CA ASP A 90 -25.40 -3.00 -12.93
C ASP A 90 -25.81 -2.63 -11.50
N PRO A 91 -26.01 -1.33 -11.19
CA PRO A 91 -26.28 -0.88 -9.82
C PRO A 91 -27.67 -1.28 -9.30
N ASN A 92 -28.59 -1.70 -10.18
CA ASN A 92 -29.94 -2.09 -9.78
C ASN A 92 -30.00 -3.53 -9.27
N LEU A 93 -29.12 -4.40 -9.78
CA LEU A 93 -29.14 -5.84 -9.50
C LEU A 93 -27.89 -6.33 -8.74
N CYS A 94 -26.76 -5.62 -8.85
CA CYS A 94 -25.50 -6.05 -8.26
C CYS A 94 -25.02 -5.09 -7.17
N HIS A 95 -24.52 -5.68 -6.08
CA HIS A 95 -23.79 -4.97 -5.04
C HIS A 95 -22.35 -5.49 -5.00
N ILE A 96 -21.41 -4.60 -5.30
CA ILE A 96 -19.99 -4.94 -5.31
C ILE A 96 -19.38 -4.48 -3.99
N TYR A 97 -18.74 -5.41 -3.29
CA TYR A 97 -17.96 -5.15 -2.08
C TYR A 97 -16.52 -5.55 -2.32
N ALA A 98 -15.60 -4.59 -2.25
CA ALA A 98 -14.18 -4.88 -2.19
C ALA A 98 -13.86 -5.38 -0.77
N VAL A 99 -13.63 -6.68 -0.63
CA VAL A 99 -13.12 -7.29 0.59
C VAL A 99 -11.59 -7.24 0.52
N GLU A 100 -11.04 -6.06 0.73
CA GLU A 100 -9.62 -5.91 0.94
C GLU A 100 -9.31 -6.27 2.39
N GLU A 101 -8.59 -7.37 2.60
CA GLU A 101 -7.77 -7.49 3.79
C GLU A 101 -6.76 -6.35 3.69
N LYS A 102 -6.88 -5.30 4.52
CA LYS A 102 -5.81 -4.33 4.68
C LYS A 102 -4.55 -5.13 4.99
N GLN A 103 -3.67 -5.29 4.01
CA GLN A 103 -2.39 -6.00 4.11
C GLN A 103 -1.43 -5.20 5.02
N ALA A 104 -1.79 -5.02 6.28
CA ALA A 104 -0.98 -4.29 7.25
C ALA A 104 0.31 -5.06 7.59
N LEU A 105 0.35 -6.39 7.38
CA LEU A 105 1.50 -7.22 7.72
C LEU A 105 2.70 -7.05 6.76
N LEU A 106 2.47 -6.63 5.50
CA LEU A 106 3.55 -6.35 4.54
C LEU A 106 4.02 -4.89 4.59
N GLU A 107 3.24 -3.98 5.17
CA GLU A 107 3.57 -2.54 5.22
C GLU A 107 4.48 -2.14 6.39
N TYR A 108 4.65 -2.97 7.42
CA TYR A 108 5.46 -2.65 8.61
C TYR A 108 6.84 -3.31 8.59
N SER A 109 7.47 -3.29 7.43
CA SER A 109 8.83 -3.79 7.25
C SER A 109 9.62 -2.89 6.31
N TRP A 110 10.94 -3.00 6.39
CA TRP A 110 11.83 -2.29 5.49
C TRP A 110 11.83 -2.96 4.12
N GLY A 111 11.84 -2.13 3.07
CA GLY A 111 12.22 -2.59 1.73
C GLY A 111 13.68 -3.03 1.68
N PRO A 112 14.08 -3.84 0.68
CA PRO A 112 15.45 -4.32 0.52
C PRO A 112 16.49 -3.20 0.40
N GLU A 113 16.08 -2.01 -0.05
CA GLU A 113 16.91 -0.81 -0.13
C GLU A 113 17.33 -0.23 1.24
N PHE A 114 16.68 -0.63 2.34
CA PHE A 114 16.89 -0.07 3.68
C PHE A 114 17.50 -1.06 4.69
N GLU A 115 18.30 -2.04 4.23
CA GLU A 115 18.93 -3.03 5.12
C GLU A 115 19.83 -2.38 6.21
N LEU A 116 20.44 -1.23 5.93
CA LEU A 116 21.20 -0.50 6.95
C LEU A 116 20.28 0.09 8.03
N GLN A 117 19.22 0.81 7.64
CA GLN A 117 18.25 1.46 8.54
C GLN A 117 17.48 0.43 9.38
N LYS A 118 17.22 -0.75 8.83
CA LYS A 118 16.65 -1.89 9.56
C LYS A 118 17.46 -2.30 10.79
N SER A 119 18.79 -2.13 10.74
CA SER A 119 19.65 -2.39 11.89
C SER A 119 19.74 -1.22 12.86
N MET A 120 19.32 0.00 12.49
CA MET A 120 19.45 1.20 13.34
C MET A 120 18.33 1.26 14.39
N THR A 121 18.58 0.76 15.59
CA THR A 121 17.60 0.73 16.69
C THR A 121 17.99 1.65 17.84
N PHE A 122 17.09 1.89 18.79
CA PHE A 122 17.44 2.62 20.01
C PHE A 122 18.48 1.87 20.84
N ASP A 123 18.49 0.53 20.81
CA ASP A 123 19.38 -0.30 21.62
C ASP A 123 20.84 -0.21 21.19
N ASN A 124 21.10 -0.04 19.89
CA ASN A 124 22.45 0.06 19.34
C ASN A 124 22.88 1.50 19.03
N PHE A 125 22.10 2.49 19.44
CA PHE A 125 22.48 3.89 19.34
C PHE A 125 23.41 4.27 20.49
N ASP A 126 24.70 4.48 20.17
CA ASP A 126 25.65 5.02 21.16
C ASP A 126 25.45 6.54 21.32
N TRP A 127 24.61 6.91 22.30
CA TRP A 127 24.44 8.30 22.75
C TRP A 127 25.51 8.73 23.77
N ARG A 128 26.37 7.81 24.25
CA ARG A 128 27.40 8.06 25.25
C ARG A 128 28.79 8.26 24.65
N ARG A 129 28.87 8.56 23.34
CA ARG A 129 30.13 8.71 22.59
C ARG A 129 31.19 9.44 23.43
N VAL A 130 32.22 8.69 23.80
CA VAL A 130 33.25 9.16 24.74
C VAL A 130 34.06 10.31 24.14
N ASN A 131 34.13 10.38 22.81
CA ASN A 131 34.88 11.38 22.05
C ASN A 131 34.15 12.72 21.83
N LEU A 132 32.91 12.88 22.31
CA LEU A 132 32.17 14.14 22.20
C LEU A 132 32.43 15.05 23.41
N LEU A 133 32.39 16.36 23.16
CA LEU A 133 32.39 17.38 24.21
C LEU A 133 31.16 17.21 25.11
N PRO A 134 31.22 17.62 26.40
CA PRO A 134 30.12 17.44 27.35
C PRO A 134 28.77 17.99 26.87
N GLU A 135 28.76 19.18 26.26
CA GLU A 135 27.54 19.81 25.72
C GLU A 135 26.95 19.03 24.54
N GLN A 136 27.80 18.53 23.64
CA GLN A 136 27.36 17.70 22.51
C GLN A 136 26.78 16.37 22.98
N ARG A 137 27.35 15.80 24.04
CA ARG A 137 26.83 14.56 24.65
C ARG A 137 25.48 14.78 25.31
N GLN A 138 25.29 15.89 26.03
CA GLN A 138 24.00 16.25 26.61
C GLN A 138 22.93 16.48 25.54
N ASN A 139 23.28 17.18 24.45
CA ASN A 139 22.37 17.38 23.33
C ASN A 139 21.97 16.04 22.69
N LEU A 140 22.93 15.14 22.46
CA LEU A 140 22.66 13.81 21.90
C LEU A 140 21.78 12.95 22.80
N GLU A 141 22.00 13.00 24.12
CA GLU A 141 21.15 12.32 25.10
C GLU A 141 19.71 12.87 25.09
N GLN A 142 19.56 14.20 25.01
CA GLN A 142 18.25 14.82 24.90
C GLN A 142 17.55 14.45 23.60
N ALA A 143 18.25 14.48 22.46
CA ALA A 143 17.73 14.06 21.17
C ALA A 143 17.28 12.58 21.19
N PHE A 144 18.06 11.70 21.83
CA PHE A 144 17.69 10.29 22.01
C PHE A 144 16.39 10.14 22.83
N ARG A 145 16.27 10.85 23.96
CA ARG A 145 15.05 10.79 24.80
C ARG A 145 13.83 11.30 24.05
N LEU A 146 13.94 12.44 23.37
CA LEU A 146 12.87 13.00 22.55
C LEU A 146 12.45 12.04 21.42
N ALA A 147 13.42 11.41 20.74
CA ALA A 147 13.15 10.41 19.71
C ALA A 147 12.38 9.20 20.26
N LEU A 148 12.82 8.67 21.41
CA LEU A 148 12.19 7.52 22.05
C LEU A 148 10.77 7.82 22.53
N ASP A 149 10.55 9.00 23.12
CA ASP A 149 9.22 9.42 23.58
C ASP A 149 8.29 9.67 22.39
N PHE A 150 8.80 10.29 21.33
CA PHE A 150 8.06 10.45 20.06
C PHE A 150 7.72 9.10 19.43
N ALA A 151 8.61 8.11 19.46
CA ALA A 151 8.33 6.77 18.93
C ALA A 151 7.19 6.06 19.69
N LYS A 152 7.09 6.26 21.01
CA LYS A 152 6.00 5.72 21.84
C LYS A 152 4.65 6.37 21.52
N SER A 153 4.64 7.70 21.38
CA SER A 153 3.43 8.48 21.17
C SER A 153 3.71 9.59 20.14
N PRO A 154 3.68 9.27 18.84
CA PRO A 154 4.00 10.23 17.79
C PRO A 154 2.89 11.27 17.69
N GLU A 155 3.20 12.49 18.14
CA GLU A 155 2.32 13.65 18.08
C GLU A 155 3.13 14.86 17.63
N GLY A 156 2.58 15.65 16.71
CA GLY A 156 3.27 16.81 16.17
C GLY A 156 4.48 16.43 15.31
N TRP A 157 5.43 17.35 15.24
CA TRP A 157 6.55 17.28 14.30
C TRP A 157 7.87 17.31 15.05
N LEU A 158 8.81 16.45 14.65
CA LEU A 158 10.15 16.35 15.22
C LEU A 158 11.17 16.60 14.13
N VAL A 159 12.06 17.58 14.32
CA VAL A 159 13.10 17.93 13.33
C VAL A 159 14.47 17.71 13.94
N PHE A 160 15.26 16.83 13.34
CA PHE A 160 16.67 16.64 13.65
C PHE A 160 17.52 17.46 12.69
N MET A 161 18.27 18.42 13.23
CA MET A 161 19.18 19.29 12.48
C MET A 161 20.63 19.04 12.92
N GLY A 162 21.56 19.22 11.99
CA GLY A 162 23.00 19.21 12.29
C GLY A 162 23.83 18.57 11.19
N VAL A 163 25.15 18.62 11.35
CA VAL A 163 26.11 18.11 10.36
C VAL A 163 25.99 16.59 10.16
N THR A 164 26.59 16.09 9.08
CA THR A 164 26.65 14.66 8.77
C THR A 164 27.35 13.89 9.89
N GLY A 165 26.87 12.68 10.20
CA GLY A 165 27.50 11.81 11.21
C GLY A 165 27.04 12.02 12.67
N CYS A 166 26.15 12.97 12.94
CA CYS A 166 25.59 13.21 14.28
C CYS A 166 24.51 12.18 14.71
N GLY A 167 24.14 11.23 13.87
CA GLY A 167 23.17 10.17 14.20
C GLY A 167 21.70 10.50 13.93
N LYS A 168 21.41 11.56 13.16
CA LYS A 168 20.03 11.98 12.80
C LYS A 168 19.24 10.85 12.11
N THR A 169 19.79 10.30 11.02
CA THR A 169 19.20 9.16 10.29
C THR A 169 19.02 7.94 11.18
N HIS A 170 19.96 7.67 12.10
CA HIS A 170 19.83 6.57 13.05
C HIS A 170 18.65 6.78 13.99
N LEU A 171 18.53 7.95 14.62
CA LEU A 171 17.39 8.26 15.48
C LEU A 171 16.06 8.17 14.70
N ALA A 172 16.03 8.67 13.47
CA ALA A 172 14.85 8.62 12.62
C ALA A 172 14.46 7.18 12.24
N ALA A 173 15.43 6.33 11.87
CA ALA A 173 15.22 4.92 11.59
C ALA A 173 14.84 4.13 12.86
N ALA A 174 15.40 4.48 14.02
CA ALA A 174 15.07 3.86 15.30
C ALA A 174 13.61 4.11 15.70
N ILE A 175 13.06 5.30 15.40
CA ILE A 175 11.64 5.60 15.56
C ILE A 175 10.79 4.63 14.72
N VAL A 176 11.13 4.44 13.45
CA VAL A 176 10.40 3.51 12.55
C VAL A 176 10.50 2.08 13.03
N ASN A 177 11.71 1.62 13.39
CA ASN A 177 11.94 0.28 13.91
C ASN A 177 11.11 0.00 15.17
N TYR A 178 11.04 0.94 16.09
CA TYR A 178 10.21 0.83 17.29
C TYR A 178 8.72 0.65 16.93
N ARG A 179 8.23 1.39 15.93
CA ARG A 179 6.83 1.31 15.46
C ARG A 179 6.55 0.00 14.74
N TYR A 180 7.47 -0.47 13.89
CA TYR A 180 7.35 -1.74 13.20
C TYR A 180 7.33 -2.92 14.18
N GLN A 181 8.17 -2.90 15.22
CA GLN A 181 8.14 -3.91 16.29
C GLN A 181 6.80 -3.92 17.05
N ALA A 182 6.14 -2.77 17.15
CA ALA A 182 4.81 -2.64 17.73
C ALA A 182 3.66 -2.92 16.74
N ASN A 183 3.95 -3.36 15.50
CA ASN A 183 2.98 -3.50 14.41
C ASN A 183 2.16 -2.23 14.14
N GLN A 184 2.81 -1.07 14.24
CA GLN A 184 2.19 0.23 14.04
C GLN A 184 2.70 0.89 12.75
N PRO A 185 1.81 1.55 11.99
CA PRO A 185 2.16 2.20 10.74
C PRO A 185 3.15 3.33 10.92
N ALA A 186 4.22 3.26 10.12
CA ALA A 186 5.19 4.31 9.89
C ALA A 186 5.70 4.17 8.45
N LEU A 187 6.12 5.28 7.84
CA LEU A 187 6.72 5.29 6.52
C LEU A 187 8.06 6.03 6.60
N PHE A 188 9.12 5.38 6.14
CA PHE A 188 10.42 6.01 5.97
C PHE A 188 10.65 6.31 4.50
N ILE A 189 11.06 7.55 4.21
CA ILE A 189 11.52 7.93 2.89
C ILE A 189 12.85 8.66 2.98
N VAL A 190 13.73 8.42 2.00
CA VAL A 190 14.86 9.28 1.70
C VAL A 190 14.37 10.29 0.68
N VAL A 191 14.38 11.58 1.03
CA VAL A 191 13.75 12.63 0.21
C VAL A 191 14.28 12.67 -1.23
N PRO A 192 15.61 12.59 -1.48
CA PRO A 192 16.14 12.47 -2.84
C PRO A 192 15.55 11.32 -3.64
N GLU A 193 15.59 10.10 -3.10
CA GLU A 193 15.14 8.89 -3.79
C GLU A 193 13.63 8.92 -4.05
N PHE A 194 12.86 9.46 -3.11
CA PHE A 194 11.43 9.66 -3.26
C PHE A 194 11.11 10.60 -4.44
N LEU A 195 11.81 11.73 -4.54
CA LEU A 195 11.62 12.68 -5.63
C LEU A 195 12.02 12.08 -6.98
N ASP A 196 13.13 11.33 -7.04
CA ASP A 196 13.55 10.64 -8.25
C ASP A 196 12.52 9.58 -8.67
N HIS A 197 11.97 8.81 -7.74
CA HIS A 197 10.92 7.83 -8.01
C HIS A 197 9.61 8.47 -8.49
N LEU A 198 9.21 9.59 -7.88
CA LEU A 198 8.07 10.38 -8.35
C LEU A 198 8.29 10.93 -9.76
N ARG A 199 9.53 11.27 -10.12
CA ARG A 199 9.87 11.76 -11.45
C ARG A 199 9.89 10.63 -12.48
N SER A 200 10.41 9.45 -12.13
CA SER A 200 10.47 8.30 -13.04
C SER A 200 9.11 7.68 -13.32
N THR A 201 8.16 7.81 -12.39
CA THR A 201 6.77 7.35 -12.57
C THR A 201 5.93 8.31 -13.43
N PHE A 202 6.51 9.42 -13.87
CA PHE A 202 5.90 10.39 -14.79
C PHE A 202 5.99 9.92 -16.26
N SER A 203 5.49 8.72 -16.55
CA SER A 203 5.29 8.22 -17.92
C SER A 203 3.82 8.41 -18.34
N PRO A 204 3.52 8.86 -19.57
CA PRO A 204 2.15 9.01 -20.07
C PRO A 204 1.31 7.74 -19.97
N GLU A 205 1.95 6.56 -19.98
CA GLU A 205 1.30 5.26 -20.05
C GLU A 205 0.85 4.67 -18.70
N SER A 206 1.20 5.24 -17.53
CA SER A 206 0.71 4.73 -16.23
C SER A 206 0.70 5.77 -15.10
N LYS A 207 -0.37 6.58 -15.04
CA LYS A 207 -0.57 7.59 -13.97
C LYS A 207 -0.90 6.99 -12.59
N VAL A 208 -1.32 5.73 -12.54
CA VAL A 208 -1.86 5.09 -11.32
C VAL A 208 -0.77 4.92 -10.25
N SER A 209 0.47 4.59 -10.63
CA SER A 209 1.57 4.34 -9.68
C SER A 209 2.05 5.63 -8.98
N TYR A 210 2.11 6.74 -9.71
CA TYR A 210 2.51 8.04 -9.19
C TYR A 210 1.55 8.53 -8.08
N ASP A 211 0.25 8.55 -8.39
CA ASP A 211 -0.76 9.08 -7.48
C ASP A 211 -0.83 8.24 -6.20
N GLN A 212 -0.71 6.91 -6.30
CA GLN A 212 -0.71 6.01 -5.15
C GLN A 212 0.47 6.26 -4.20
N LEU A 213 1.71 6.36 -4.73
CA LEU A 213 2.87 6.62 -3.89
C LEU A 213 2.79 7.99 -3.21
N PHE A 214 2.37 9.01 -3.96
CA PHE A 214 2.26 10.37 -3.43
C PHE A 214 1.19 10.47 -2.34
N GLU A 215 0.02 9.84 -2.54
CA GLU A 215 -1.02 9.77 -1.51
C GLU A 215 -0.55 8.98 -0.28
N ARG A 216 0.18 7.87 -0.46
CA ARG A 216 0.72 7.08 0.64
C ARG A 216 1.65 7.90 1.53
N VAL A 217 2.54 8.71 0.94
CA VAL A 217 3.43 9.62 1.71
C VAL A 217 2.65 10.72 2.43
N LYS A 218 1.67 11.33 1.77
CA LYS A 218 0.85 12.39 2.36
C LYS A 218 0.03 11.89 3.55
N THR A 219 -0.55 10.70 3.44
CA THR A 219 -1.54 10.18 4.39
C THR A 219 -0.97 9.24 5.45
N ALA A 220 0.31 8.86 5.34
CA ALA A 220 0.97 7.98 6.30
C ALA A 220 0.77 8.48 7.76
N PRO A 221 0.31 7.62 8.69
CA PRO A 221 0.07 8.01 10.09
C PRO A 221 1.30 8.61 10.77
N LEU A 222 2.47 8.08 10.44
CA LEU A 222 3.77 8.62 10.80
C LEU A 222 4.67 8.59 9.57
N LEU A 223 5.24 9.74 9.20
CA LEU A 223 6.19 9.86 8.09
C LEU A 223 7.54 10.32 8.62
N ILE A 224 8.61 9.65 8.20
CA ILE A 224 9.99 10.07 8.38
C ILE A 224 10.51 10.50 7.02
N MET A 225 10.94 11.77 6.94
CA MET A 225 11.60 12.35 5.76
C MET A 225 13.08 12.53 6.08
N ASP A 226 13.90 11.59 5.61
CA ASP A 226 15.35 11.62 5.81
C ASP A 226 16.06 12.43 4.72
N ASP A 227 17.14 13.12 5.10
CA ASP A 227 17.95 14.00 4.24
C ASP A 227 17.13 15.07 3.51
N PHE A 228 16.23 15.71 4.26
CA PHE A 228 15.45 16.85 3.76
C PHE A 228 16.35 18.05 3.48
N GLY A 229 16.20 18.61 2.27
CA GLY A 229 16.81 19.87 1.87
C GLY A 229 17.94 19.77 0.84
N GLU A 230 18.62 18.62 0.71
CA GLU A 230 19.71 18.50 -0.27
C GLU A 230 19.29 18.63 -1.74
N GLN A 231 17.99 18.51 -2.02
CA GLN A 231 17.41 18.37 -3.35
C GLN A 231 16.40 19.48 -3.69
N SER A 232 16.18 20.44 -2.79
CA SER A 232 15.21 21.53 -2.97
C SER A 232 15.66 22.60 -3.99
N THR A 233 16.65 22.32 -4.82
CA THR A 233 17.13 23.26 -5.84
C THR A 233 16.17 23.38 -7.04
N THR A 234 15.39 22.34 -7.36
CA THR A 234 14.45 22.41 -8.50
C THR A 234 13.08 22.96 -8.07
N PRO A 235 12.43 23.84 -8.88
CA PRO A 235 11.09 24.32 -8.59
C PRO A 235 10.06 23.19 -8.40
N TRP A 236 10.19 22.11 -9.17
CA TRP A 236 9.32 20.94 -9.08
C TRP A 236 9.48 20.21 -7.74
N ALA A 237 10.71 19.97 -7.28
CA ALA A 237 10.94 19.33 -5.98
C ALA A 237 10.35 20.17 -4.84
N ARG A 238 10.56 21.50 -4.87
CA ARG A 238 9.99 22.43 -3.89
C ARG A 238 8.46 22.36 -3.86
N GLU A 239 7.82 22.36 -5.03
CA GLU A 239 6.35 22.27 -5.13
C GLU A 239 5.83 20.96 -4.52
N LYS A 240 6.44 19.81 -4.85
CA LYS A 240 5.99 18.50 -4.35
C LYS A 240 6.21 18.35 -2.85
N LEU A 241 7.37 18.76 -2.35
CA LEU A 241 7.64 18.75 -0.90
C LEU A 241 6.70 19.70 -0.16
N TYR A 242 6.41 20.88 -0.71
CA TYR A 242 5.44 21.81 -0.15
C TYR A 242 4.04 21.18 -0.04
N HIS A 243 3.58 20.46 -1.07
CA HIS A 243 2.29 19.76 -1.02
C HIS A 243 2.24 18.70 0.09
N VAL A 244 3.30 17.90 0.25
CA VAL A 244 3.39 16.90 1.32
C VAL A 244 3.36 17.58 2.69
N ILE A 245 4.22 18.58 2.90
CA ILE A 245 4.33 19.31 4.17
C ILE A 245 3.02 19.99 4.53
N ASN A 246 2.44 20.75 3.60
CA ASN A 246 1.21 21.51 3.83
C ASN A 246 0.03 20.57 4.14
N TYR A 247 -0.11 19.46 3.42
CA TYR A 247 -1.16 18.48 3.71
C TYR A 247 -1.01 17.92 5.13
N ARG A 248 0.19 17.43 5.47
CA ARG A 248 0.46 16.81 6.77
C ARG A 248 0.31 17.79 7.92
N TYR A 249 0.69 19.06 7.71
CA TYR A 249 0.53 20.12 8.70
C TYR A 249 -0.96 20.38 8.98
N ASN A 250 -1.76 20.59 7.93
CA ASN A 250 -3.20 20.83 8.05
C ASN A 250 -3.94 19.63 8.65
N ALA A 251 -3.54 18.41 8.30
CA ALA A 251 -4.10 17.18 8.84
C ALA A 251 -3.54 16.79 10.22
N ARG A 252 -2.59 17.57 10.78
CA ARG A 252 -1.89 17.29 12.06
C ARG A 252 -1.28 15.89 12.14
N LEU A 253 -0.74 15.40 11.02
CA LEU A 253 -0.12 14.09 10.95
C LEU A 253 1.31 14.12 11.49
N ALA A 254 1.68 13.09 12.25
CA ALA A 254 2.99 13.01 12.90
C ALA A 254 4.12 12.91 11.86
N THR A 255 5.12 13.77 11.97
CA THR A 255 6.19 13.84 10.96
C THR A 255 7.55 14.02 11.61
N VAL A 256 8.52 13.22 11.19
CA VAL A 256 9.93 13.38 11.56
C VAL A 256 10.70 13.83 10.33
N ILE A 257 11.54 14.85 10.48
CA ILE A 257 12.39 15.37 9.41
C ILE A 257 13.84 15.34 9.88
N THR A 258 14.76 14.84 9.04
CA THR A 258 16.19 15.06 9.24
C THR A 258 16.69 16.04 8.18
N THR A 259 17.53 16.99 8.57
CA THR A 259 18.14 17.92 7.61
C THR A 259 19.57 18.24 8.00
N ARG A 260 20.40 18.52 6.98
CA ARG A 260 21.78 18.96 7.17
C ARG A 260 21.88 20.47 7.37
N TYR A 261 20.83 21.23 7.01
CA TYR A 261 20.80 22.67 7.21
C TYR A 261 20.66 23.04 8.68
N SER A 262 21.37 24.10 9.05
CA SER A 262 21.16 24.83 10.28
C SER A 262 19.88 25.66 10.20
N LEU A 263 19.36 26.05 11.37
CA LEU A 263 18.18 26.92 11.45
C LEU A 263 18.41 28.26 10.74
N GLN A 264 19.65 28.77 10.73
CA GLN A 264 20.00 30.02 10.06
C GLN A 264 19.88 29.92 8.54
N GLU A 265 20.44 28.86 7.95
CA GLU A 265 20.35 28.62 6.50
C GLU A 265 18.89 28.46 6.05
N ILE A 266 18.05 27.82 6.86
CA ILE A 266 16.62 27.68 6.56
C ILE A 266 15.91 29.03 6.59
N LEU A 267 16.24 29.91 7.53
CA LEU A 267 15.63 31.23 7.65
C LEU A 267 16.06 32.17 6.52
N GLU A 268 17.32 32.09 6.08
CA GLU A 268 17.85 32.86 4.95
C GLU A 268 17.24 32.45 3.60
N GLU A 269 16.78 31.20 3.43
CA GLU A 269 16.09 30.75 2.21
C GLU A 269 14.60 31.16 2.14
N ILE A 270 14.02 31.62 3.26
CA ILE A 270 12.60 32.00 3.37
C ILE A 270 12.40 33.51 3.08
N GLU A 271 13.45 34.33 3.21
CA GLU A 271 13.45 35.76 2.82
C GLU A 271 13.72 35.97 1.32
#